data_AF-A0A5N9A841-F1
#
_entry.id   AF-A0A5N9A841-F1
#
_cell.length_a   1.000
_cell.length_b   1.000
_cell.length_c   1.000
_cell.angle_alpha   90.00
_cell.angle_beta   90.00
_cell.angle_gamma   90.00
#
_symmetry.space_group_name_H-M   'P 1'
#
loop_
_entity.id
_entity.type
_entity.pdbx_description
1 polymer ?
#
loop_
_entity_poly.entity_id
_entity_poly.type
_entity_poly.pdbx_seq_one_letter_code
_entity_poly.pdbx_strand_id
1 'polypeptide(L)'
;MAWRFDTLTDLEAFYNNMHAKDVPIKRVTNHGLSLGISFQDPDGNGIECYYEAPRKDWFRQEKLFMHADRPSMDFPGPWEKELKEQELADAKR
;
A
#
# COMPACT_ATOMS: atom_id res chain seq x y z
N MET A 1 -6.04 -3.32 -12.46
CA MET A 1 -5.71 -4.71 -12.08
C MET A 1 -4.98 -4.69 -10.75
N ALA A 2 -5.12 -5.69 -9.88
CA ALA A 2 -4.39 -5.74 -8.62
C ALA A 2 -3.54 -7.01 -8.52
N TRP A 3 -2.29 -6.88 -8.06
CA TRP A 3 -1.36 -7.98 -7.78
C TRP A 3 -0.96 -7.98 -6.32
N ARG A 4 -1.04 -9.16 -5.70
CA ARG A 4 -0.67 -9.35 -4.30
C ARG A 4 0.71 -9.98 -4.18
N PHE A 5 1.55 -9.39 -3.34
CA PHE A 5 2.83 -9.93 -2.93
C PHE A 5 2.71 -10.77 -1.66
N ASP A 6 3.57 -11.78 -1.53
CA ASP A 6 3.55 -12.70 -0.38
C ASP A 6 4.26 -12.12 0.85
N THR A 7 5.23 -11.22 0.64
CA THR A 7 6.00 -10.57 1.71
C THR A 7 6.16 -9.07 1.47
N LEU A 8 6.33 -8.31 2.56
CA LEU A 8 6.61 -6.88 2.50
C LEU A 8 7.94 -6.58 1.79
N THR A 9 8.94 -7.45 1.95
CA THR A 9 10.23 -7.34 1.26
C THR A 9 10.11 -7.44 -0.25
N ASP A 10 9.19 -8.28 -0.76
CA ASP A 10 8.98 -8.38 -2.21
C ASP A 10 8.34 -7.11 -2.77
N LEU A 11 7.40 -6.53 -2.03
CA LEU A 11 6.82 -5.22 -2.35
C LEU A 11 7.88 -4.09 -2.29
N GLU A 12 8.81 -4.15 -1.34
CA GLU A 12 9.96 -3.23 -1.26
C GLU A 12 10.89 -3.36 -2.46
N ALA A 13 11.26 -4.60 -2.83
CA ALA A 13 12.07 -4.85 -4.01
C ALA A 13 11.37 -4.34 -5.28
N PHE A 14 10.05 -4.54 -5.38
CA PHE A 14 9.24 -4.00 -6.47
C PHE A 14 9.26 -2.47 -6.51
N TYR A 15 9.07 -1.81 -5.37
CA TYR A 15 9.14 -0.35 -5.23
C TYR A 15 10.50 0.20 -5.68
N ASN A 16 11.59 -0.38 -5.18
CA ASN A 16 12.94 0.04 -5.55
C ASN A 16 13.22 -0.19 -7.04
N ASN A 17 12.74 -1.29 -7.60
CA ASN A 17 12.88 -1.58 -9.03
C ASN A 17 12.07 -0.61 -9.91
N MET A 18 10.90 -0.15 -9.46
CA MET A 18 10.15 0.89 -10.16
C MET A 18 10.93 2.21 -10.20
N HIS A 19 11.48 2.66 -9.07
CA HIS A 19 12.33 3.85 -9.02
C HIS A 19 13.59 3.71 -9.88
N ALA A 20 14.24 2.54 -9.85
CA ALA A 20 15.42 2.28 -10.66
C ALA A 20 15.13 2.32 -12.18
N LYS A 21 13.88 2.05 -12.58
CA LYS A 21 13.40 2.09 -13.96
C LYS A 21 12.69 3.39 -14.32
N ASP A 22 12.71 4.39 -13.44
CA ASP A 22 12.02 5.67 -13.60
C ASP A 22 10.51 5.51 -13.87
N VAL A 23 9.89 4.47 -13.28
CA VAL A 23 8.45 4.24 -13.40
C VAL A 23 7.73 5.15 -12.42
N PRO A 24 6.82 6.03 -12.90
CA PRO A 24 6.14 6.99 -12.04
C PRO A 24 5.11 6.27 -11.16
N ILE A 25 5.37 6.25 -9.85
CA ILE A 25 4.42 5.82 -8.84
C ILE A 25 3.35 6.91 -8.72
N LYS A 26 2.07 6.52 -8.85
CA LYS A 26 0.95 7.47 -8.75
C LYS A 26 0.51 7.67 -7.32
N ARG A 27 0.56 6.61 -6.52
CA ARG A 27 0.03 6.63 -5.16
C ARG A 27 0.60 5.49 -4.33
N VAL A 28 0.91 5.77 -3.06
CA VAL A 28 1.11 4.74 -2.04
C VAL A 28 0.11 4.96 -0.93
N THR A 29 -0.64 3.92 -0.56
CA THR A 29 -1.73 4.00 0.42
C THR A 29 -1.62 2.89 1.44
N ASN A 30 -1.66 3.26 2.71
CA ASN A 30 -1.85 2.32 3.80
C ASN A 30 -3.36 2.14 4.04
N HIS A 31 -3.88 0.94 3.78
CA HIS A 31 -5.27 0.55 4.02
C HIS A 31 -5.48 -0.06 5.42
N GLY A 32 -4.46 0.03 6.27
CA GLY A 32 -4.43 -0.41 7.65
C GLY A 32 -4.07 -1.88 7.83
N LEU A 33 -4.61 -2.79 7.01
CA LEU A 33 -4.19 -4.21 6.99
C LEU A 33 -3.32 -4.55 5.79
N SER A 34 -3.27 -3.65 4.81
CA SER A 34 -2.51 -3.82 3.58
C SER A 34 -1.89 -2.50 3.15
N LEU A 35 -0.73 -2.61 2.50
CA LEU A 35 -0.05 -1.51 1.85
C LEU A 35 -0.23 -1.67 0.34
N GLY A 36 -0.80 -0.65 -0.32
CA GLY A 36 -1.01 -0.63 -1.76
C GLY A 36 -0.17 0.44 -2.46
N ILE A 37 0.43 0.07 -3.59
CA ILE A 37 1.15 0.96 -4.49
C ILE A 37 0.44 0.95 -5.85
N SER A 38 -0.08 2.10 -6.26
CA SER A 38 -0.74 2.28 -7.56
C SER A 38 0.20 2.97 -8.54
N PHE A 39 0.30 2.44 -9.76
CA PHE A 39 1.05 3.00 -10.88
C PHE A 39 0.28 2.80 -12.19
N GLN A 40 0.80 3.34 -13.29
CA GLN A 40 0.21 3.18 -14.62
C GLN A 40 1.18 2.40 -15.52
N ASP A 41 0.64 1.47 -16.29
CA ASP A 41 1.39 0.87 -17.38
C ASP A 41 1.47 1.85 -18.59
N PRO A 42 2.31 1.56 -19.60
CA PRO A 42 2.47 2.42 -20.77
C PRO A 42 1.18 2.70 -21.56
N ASP A 43 0.21 1.79 -21.55
CA ASP A 43 -1.11 1.96 -22.15
C ASP A 43 -2.06 2.78 -21.27
N GLY A 44 -1.61 3.17 -20.07
CA GLY A 44 -2.33 4.04 -19.15
C GLY A 44 -3.29 3.33 -18.21
N ASN A 45 -3.28 1.99 -18.13
CA ASN A 45 -4.16 1.30 -17.19
C ASN A 45 -3.60 1.41 -15.77
N GLY A 46 -4.51 1.62 -14.82
CA GLY A 46 -4.21 1.61 -13.40
C GLY A 46 -3.87 0.20 -12.93
N ILE A 47 -2.63 0.02 -12.50
CA ILE A 47 -2.16 -1.19 -11.85
C ILE A 47 -1.95 -0.88 -10.37
N GLU A 48 -2.41 -1.79 -9.52
CA GLU A 48 -2.15 -1.77 -8.09
C GLU A 48 -1.37 -3.01 -7.68
N CYS A 49 -0.34 -2.80 -6.88
CA CYS A 49 0.50 -3.82 -6.29
C CYS A 49 0.40 -3.67 -4.78
N TYR A 50 0.01 -4.72 -4.07
CA TYR A 50 -0.22 -4.63 -2.63
C TYR A 50 0.34 -5.80 -1.86
N TYR A 51 0.67 -5.53 -0.59
CA TYR A 51 0.97 -6.54 0.41
C TYR A 51 -0.12 -6.50 1.48
N GLU A 52 -0.63 -7.66 1.86
CA GLU A 52 -1.59 -7.80 2.95
C GLU A 52 -0.91 -8.54 4.09
N ALA A 53 -0.97 -7.96 5.30
CA ALA A 53 -0.45 -8.62 6.48
C ALA A 53 -1.16 -9.98 6.68
N PRO A 54 -0.47 -11.02 7.17
CA PRO A 54 -1.10 -12.30 7.40
C PRO A 54 -2.21 -12.16 8.46
N ARG A 55 -3.27 -12.96 8.29
CA ARG A 55 -4.49 -12.85 9.09
C ARG A 55 -4.26 -12.91 10.61
N LYS A 56 -3.20 -13.61 11.06
CA LYS A 56 -2.83 -13.72 12.48
C LYS A 56 -2.44 -12.38 13.12
N ASP A 57 -1.90 -11.44 12.34
CA ASP A 57 -1.43 -10.14 12.80
C ASP A 57 -2.53 -9.07 12.74
N TRP A 58 -3.72 -9.41 12.22
CA TRP A 58 -4.84 -8.48 12.12
C TRP A 58 -5.35 -8.08 13.50
N PHE A 59 -5.65 -6.79 13.66
CA PHE A 59 -6.18 -6.21 14.90
C PHE A 59 -7.38 -6.98 15.48
N ARG A 60 -8.25 -7.52 14.61
CA ARG A 60 -9.38 -8.38 14.98
C ARG A 60 -9.66 -9.43 13.92
N GLN A 61 -10.04 -10.62 14.33
CA GLN A 61 -10.36 -11.72 13.40
C GLN A 61 -11.76 -11.59 12.79
N GLU A 62 -12.70 -10.96 13.50
CA GLU A 62 -14.09 -10.83 13.09
C GLU A 62 -14.54 -9.37 13.08
N LYS A 63 -15.59 -9.07 12.30
CA LYS A 63 -16.20 -7.73 12.21
C LYS A 63 -15.21 -6.62 11.82
N LEU A 64 -14.18 -6.97 11.04
CA LEU A 64 -13.09 -6.08 10.58
C LEU A 64 -13.53 -4.72 10.02
N PHE A 65 -14.70 -4.67 9.37
CA PHE A 65 -15.21 -3.48 8.71
C PHE A 65 -16.31 -2.74 9.50
N MET A 66 -16.54 -3.08 10.78
CA MET A 66 -17.48 -2.32 11.61
C MET A 66 -16.94 -0.90 11.88
N HIS A 67 -17.80 0.08 11.59
CA HIS A 67 -17.51 1.47 11.19
C HIS A 67 -16.72 2.38 12.14
N ALA A 68 -16.31 1.93 13.33
CA ALA A 68 -15.66 2.79 14.31
C ALA A 68 -14.14 2.63 14.39
N ASP A 69 -13.61 1.50 13.93
CA ASP A 69 -12.21 1.14 14.13
C ASP A 69 -11.44 1.27 12.81
N ARG A 70 -10.39 2.10 12.79
CA ARG A 70 -9.44 2.24 11.67
C ARG A 70 -8.04 1.80 12.14
N PRO A 71 -7.86 0.51 12.46
CA PRO A 71 -6.57 0.04 12.92
C PRO A 71 -5.62 0.11 11.73
N SER A 72 -4.52 0.84 11.92
CA SER A 72 -3.46 0.92 10.91
C SER A 72 -2.24 0.16 11.40
N MET A 73 -1.79 -0.80 10.62
CA MET A 73 -0.48 -1.42 10.78
C MET A 73 0.59 -0.51 10.23
N ASP A 74 1.74 -0.54 10.89
CA ASP A 74 2.93 0.13 10.41
C ASP A 74 3.63 -0.75 9.36
N PHE A 75 3.90 -0.18 8.19
CA PHE A 75 4.64 -0.83 7.12
C PHE A 75 5.93 -0.05 6.88
N PRO A 76 7.01 -0.36 7.62
CA PRO A 76 8.29 0.33 7.45
C PRO A 76 8.86 0.05 6.05
N GLY A 77 9.44 1.06 5.41
CA GLY A 77 10.02 0.92 4.09
C GLY A 77 10.23 2.24 3.33
N PRO A 78 10.73 2.19 2.10
CA PRO A 78 11.13 3.38 1.33
C PRO A 78 9.95 4.31 0.94
N TRP A 79 8.71 3.85 1.09
CA TRP A 79 7.48 4.58 0.81
C TRP A 79 7.00 5.48 1.96
N GLU A 80 7.69 5.56 3.10
CA GLU A 80 7.29 6.38 4.26
C GLU A 80 6.98 7.84 3.91
N LYS A 81 7.73 8.42 2.97
CA LYS A 81 7.51 9.79 2.51
C LYS A 81 6.17 9.91 1.78
N GLU A 82 5.93 9.04 0.80
CA GLU A 82 4.70 8.99 0.01
C GLU A 82 3.47 8.71 0.90
N LEU A 83 3.61 7.85 1.90
CA LEU A 83 2.56 7.57 2.89
C LEU A 83 2.18 8.83 3.66
N LYS A 84 3.15 9.56 4.21
CA LYS A 84 2.87 10.82 4.94
C LYS A 84 2.21 11.86 4.04
N GLU A 85 2.67 11.99 2.80
CA GLU A 85 2.07 12.90 1.82
C GLU A 85 0.63 12.49 1.51
N GLN A 86 0.35 11.19 1.38
CA GLN A 86 -0.98 10.67 1.10
C GLN A 86 -1.93 10.76 2.31
N GLU A 87 -1.46 10.49 3.52
CA GLU A 87 -2.23 10.68 4.76
C GLU A 87 -2.60 12.16 4.95
N LEU A 88 -1.65 13.07 4.71
CA LEU A 88 -1.91 14.51 4.76
C LEU A 88 -2.93 14.94 3.69
N ALA A 89 -2.89 14.33 2.50
CA ALA A 89 -3.85 14.60 1.45
C ALA A 89 -5.26 14.07 1.79
N ASP A 90 -5.36 12.92 2.45
CA ASP A 90 -6.64 12.34 2.89
C ASP A 90 -7.24 13.14 4.06
N ALA A 91 -6.42 13.58 5.02
CA ALA A 91 -6.86 14.39 6.16
C ALA A 91 -7.39 15.78 5.79
N LYS A 92 -7.06 16.28 4.58
CA LYS A 92 -7.54 17.57 4.05
C LYS A 92 -8.86 17.46 3.28
N ARG A 93 -9.41 16.25 3.14
CA ARG A 93 -10.58 15.95 2.34
C ARG A 93 -11.84 15.84 3.19
#